data_AF-A0A3G4RKG6-F1
#
_entry.id   AF-A0A3G4RKG6-F1
#
_cell.length_a   1.000
_cell.length_b   1.000
_cell.length_c   1.000
_cell.angle_alpha   90.00
_cell.angle_beta   90.00
_cell.angle_gamma   90.00
#
_symmetry.space_group_name_H-M   'P 1'
#
loop_
_entity.id
_entity.type
_entity.pdbx_description
1 polymer ?
#
loop_
_entity_poly.entity_id
_entity_poly.type
_entity_poly.pdbx_seq_one_letter_code
_entity_poly.pdbx_strand_id
1 'polypeptide(L)'
;MHRLYTYLCAIHALPSSVKTVNKTETLKRFSEGENTIEECEILYVFNNDVQILYRMESETFQSNDVCHECWVSYDVVHDGGYAISPQKKQFYNRCQENFWLKMQAQLDGKYKTPAS
;
A
#
# COMPACT_ATOMS: atom_id res chain seq x y z
N MET A 1 8.98 1.55 17.79
CA MET A 1 8.90 0.91 16.46
C MET A 1 7.73 1.54 15.71
N HIS A 2 7.97 2.13 14.54
CA HIS A 2 6.93 2.71 13.70
C HIS A 2 6.26 1.60 12.89
N ARG A 3 4.97 1.77 12.56
CA ARG A 3 4.22 0.77 11.80
C ARG A 3 4.13 1.22 10.35
N LEU A 4 4.42 0.32 9.42
CA LEU A 4 4.21 0.58 7.98
C LEU A 4 2.76 1.03 7.71
N TYR A 5 1.81 0.45 8.46
CA TYR A 5 0.40 0.84 8.45
C TYR A 5 0.14 2.35 8.50
N THR A 6 0.86 3.09 9.35
CA THR A 6 0.67 4.54 9.49
C THR A 6 0.91 5.28 8.17
N TYR A 7 1.92 4.87 7.42
CA TYR A 7 2.24 5.48 6.14
C TYR A 7 1.28 5.03 5.03
N LEU A 8 0.86 3.77 5.06
CA LEU A 8 -0.16 3.27 4.14
C LEU A 8 -1.51 3.99 4.34
N CYS A 9 -1.88 4.34 5.58
CA CYS A 9 -3.04 5.20 5.83
C CYS A 9 -2.91 6.53 5.08
N ALA A 10 -1.76 7.19 5.16
CA ALA A 10 -1.53 8.45 4.45
C ALA A 10 -1.58 8.29 2.92
N ILE A 11 -1.04 7.20 2.36
CA ILE A 11 -1.13 6.87 0.93
C ILE A 11 -2.60 6.70 0.49
N HIS A 12 -3.41 6.05 1.32
CA HIS A 12 -4.84 5.79 1.07
C HIS A 12 -5.77 6.95 1.49
N ALA A 13 -5.22 8.13 1.80
CA ALA A 13 -5.97 9.29 2.29
C ALA A 13 -6.83 9.03 3.55
N LEU A 14 -6.41 8.06 4.37
CA LEU A 14 -6.98 7.76 5.68
C LEU A 14 -6.29 8.62 6.77
N PRO A 15 -6.91 8.79 7.95
CA PRO A 15 -6.27 9.47 9.07
C PRO A 15 -4.89 8.86 9.41
N SER A 16 -3.88 9.72 9.47
CA SER A 16 -2.50 9.33 9.76
C SER A 16 -1.76 10.45 10.48
N SER A 17 -0.76 10.09 11.29
CA SER A 17 0.14 11.04 11.96
C SER A 17 1.24 11.58 11.06
N VAL A 18 1.43 11.01 9.87
CA VAL A 18 2.37 11.47 8.86
C VAL A 18 1.63 11.97 7.62
N LYS A 19 2.29 12.79 6.82
CA LYS A 19 1.73 13.33 5.58
C LYS A 19 2.69 13.12 4.42
N THR A 20 2.17 12.76 3.27
CA THR A 20 2.92 12.77 2.02
C THR A 20 3.27 14.21 1.66
N VAL A 21 4.56 14.53 1.53
CA VAL A 21 5.06 15.85 1.10
C VAL A 21 5.45 15.87 -0.36
N ASN A 22 5.79 14.71 -0.92
CA ASN A 22 6.07 14.56 -2.34
C ASN A 22 5.69 13.14 -2.82
N LYS A 23 5.37 13.03 -4.11
CA LYS A 23 5.26 11.74 -4.80
C LYS A 23 5.88 11.82 -6.19
N THR A 24 6.59 10.77 -6.59
CA THR A 24 7.11 10.60 -7.95
C THR A 24 6.54 9.32 -8.51
N GLU A 25 5.87 9.41 -9.65
CA GLU A 25 5.06 8.35 -10.23
C GLU A 25 5.58 7.99 -11.63
N THR A 26 5.72 6.70 -11.87
CA THR A 26 6.06 6.11 -13.17
C THR A 26 4.99 5.09 -13.53
N LEU A 27 4.36 5.27 -14.69
CA LEU A 27 3.35 4.36 -15.22
C LEU A 27 3.86 3.77 -16.53
N LYS A 28 3.81 2.45 -16.65
CA LYS A 28 4.11 1.72 -17.88
C LYS A 28 2.91 0.87 -18.24
N ARG A 29 2.66 0.76 -19.54
CA ARG A 29 1.66 -0.14 -20.10
C ARG A 29 2.28 -0.89 -21.26
N PHE A 30 2.08 -2.19 -21.28
CA PHE A 30 2.53 -3.04 -22.37
C PHE A 30 1.46 -4.07 -22.70
N SER A 31 1.44 -4.49 -23.96
CA SER A 31 0.52 -5.49 -24.45
C SER A 31 1.21 -6.86 -24.40
N GLU A 32 0.57 -7.83 -23.77
CA GLU A 32 0.97 -9.23 -23.79
C GLU A 32 -0.16 -10.05 -24.41
N GLY A 33 -0.05 -10.30 -25.72
CA GLY A 33 -1.13 -10.90 -26.50
C GLY A 33 -2.37 -9.98 -26.56
N GLU A 34 -3.51 -10.50 -26.11
CA GLU A 34 -4.77 -9.75 -26.02
C GLU A 34 -4.90 -8.96 -24.70
N ASN A 35 -4.00 -9.19 -23.74
CA ASN A 35 -3.99 -8.52 -22.45
C ASN A 35 -3.17 -7.24 -22.50
N THR A 36 -3.57 -6.25 -21.70
CA THR A 36 -2.74 -5.08 -21.40
C THR A 36 -2.35 -5.14 -19.93
N ILE A 37 -1.04 -5.15 -19.68
CA ILE A 37 -0.47 -5.08 -18.35
C ILE A 37 -0.16 -3.63 -18.03
N GLU A 38 -0.60 -3.20 -16.85
CA GLU A 38 -0.29 -1.90 -16.28
C GLU A 38 0.64 -2.08 -15.08
N GLU A 39 1.82 -1.47 -15.16
CA GLU A 39 2.78 -1.35 -14.06
C GLU A 39 2.83 0.09 -13.58
N CYS A 40 2.60 0.30 -12.29
CA CYS A 40 2.69 1.59 -11.63
C CYS A 40 3.73 1.52 -10.50
N GLU A 41 4.69 2.44 -10.49
CA GLU A 41 5.65 2.63 -9.41
C GLU A 41 5.51 4.06 -8.87
N ILE A 42 5.33 4.20 -7.56
CA ILE A 42 5.22 5.50 -6.89
C ILE A 42 6.17 5.55 -5.70
N LEU A 43 7.11 6.49 -5.71
CA LEU A 43 7.91 6.83 -4.54
C LEU A 43 7.21 7.92 -3.74
N TYR A 44 6.75 7.58 -2.54
CA TYR A 44 6.16 8.51 -1.58
C TYR A 44 7.22 9.02 -0.61
N VAL A 45 7.30 10.34 -0.44
CA VAL A 45 8.14 11.00 0.57
C VAL A 45 7.24 11.60 1.64
N PHE A 46 7.54 11.33 2.90
CA PHE A 46 6.76 11.80 4.05
C PHE A 46 7.43 12.97 4.77
N ASN A 47 6.66 13.72 5.56
CA ASN A 47 7.12 14.87 6.33
C ASN A 47 8.11 14.56 7.46
N ASN A 48 8.46 13.28 7.65
CA ASN A 48 9.46 12.80 8.60
C ASN A 48 10.61 12.07 7.89
N ASP A 49 10.87 12.41 6.64
CA ASP A 49 11.95 11.88 5.78
C ASP A 49 11.88 10.38 5.44
N VAL A 50 10.82 9.70 5.87
CA VAL A 50 10.55 8.33 5.44
C VAL A 50 10.17 8.31 3.97
N GLN A 51 10.63 7.29 3.25
CA GLN A 51 10.28 7.05 1.87
C GLN A 51 9.74 5.63 1.70
N ILE A 52 8.59 5.52 1.04
CA ILE A 52 7.97 4.24 0.69
C ILE A 52 7.86 4.15 -0.82
N LEU A 53 8.34 3.03 -1.34
CA LEU A 53 8.15 2.66 -2.72
C LEU A 53 6.93 1.75 -2.82
N TYR A 54 5.92 2.25 -3.49
CA TYR A 54 4.72 1.53 -3.87
C TYR A 54 4.90 0.98 -5.28
N ARG A 55 4.57 -0.29 -5.50
CA ARG A 55 4.46 -0.88 -6.84
C ARG A 55 3.13 -1.58 -6.99
N MET A 56 2.57 -1.48 -8.18
CA MET A 56 1.38 -2.18 -8.58
C MET A 56 1.55 -2.74 -9.98
N GLU A 57 1.15 -3.98 -10.17
CA GLU A 57 1.03 -4.63 -11.47
C GLU A 57 -0.37 -5.23 -11.57
N SER A 58 -1.07 -4.96 -12.67
CA SER A 58 -2.39 -5.53 -12.92
C SER A 58 -2.65 -5.71 -14.40
N GLU A 59 -3.43 -6.72 -14.72
CA GLU A 59 -4.00 -6.89 -16.06
C GLU A 59 -5.29 -6.08 -16.16
N THR A 60 -5.48 -5.33 -17.24
CA THR A 60 -6.71 -4.54 -17.46
C THR A 60 -7.90 -5.39 -17.94
N PHE A 61 -7.86 -6.71 -17.76
CA PHE A 61 -8.94 -7.59 -18.20
C PHE A 61 -10.20 -7.34 -17.36
N GLN A 62 -11.31 -6.99 -18.03
CA GLN A 62 -12.61 -6.79 -17.38
C GLN A 62 -13.24 -8.15 -17.07
N SER A 63 -12.87 -8.80 -15.95
CA SER A 63 -13.69 -9.88 -15.40
C SER A 63 -14.80 -9.31 -14.50
N ASN A 64 -15.80 -10.12 -14.15
CA ASN A 64 -16.84 -9.72 -13.18
C ASN A 64 -16.43 -10.07 -11.72
N ASP A 65 -15.16 -10.38 -11.49
CA ASP A 65 -14.69 -10.82 -10.17
C ASP A 65 -14.55 -9.66 -9.19
N VAL A 66 -15.05 -9.85 -7.98
CA VAL A 66 -15.01 -8.81 -6.93
C VAL A 66 -13.57 -8.51 -6.47
N CYS A 67 -12.64 -9.46 -6.62
CA CYS A 67 -11.25 -9.34 -6.20
C CYS A 67 -10.29 -9.78 -7.31
N HIS A 68 -10.13 -8.94 -8.33
CA HIS A 68 -9.16 -9.17 -9.40
C HIS A 68 -7.73 -9.30 -8.88
N GLU A 69 -6.95 -10.11 -9.56
CA GLU A 69 -5.50 -10.20 -9.35
C GLU A 69 -4.85 -8.84 -9.61
N CYS A 70 -4.11 -8.36 -8.63
CA CYS A 70 -3.41 -7.08 -8.66
C CYS A 70 -2.27 -7.18 -7.65
N TRP A 71 -1.06 -7.29 -8.16
CA TRP A 71 0.14 -7.43 -7.37
C TRP A 71 0.51 -6.06 -6.83
N VAL A 72 0.40 -5.89 -5.51
CA VAL A 72 0.72 -4.64 -4.82
C VAL A 72 1.85 -4.88 -3.85
N SER A 73 2.85 -3.99 -3.84
CA SER A 73 3.92 -4.02 -2.84
C SER A 73 4.23 -2.64 -2.28
N TYR A 74 4.64 -2.65 -1.01
CA TYR A 74 5.11 -1.50 -0.26
C TYR A 74 6.46 -1.84 0.34
N ASP A 75 7.50 -1.09 -0.02
CA ASP A 75 8.86 -1.27 0.46
C ASP A 75 9.33 0.03 1.12
N VAL A 76 9.81 -0.05 2.36
CA VAL A 76 10.48 1.06 3.04
C VAL A 76 11.87 1.19 2.45
N VAL A 77 12.12 2.25 1.66
CA VAL A 77 13.41 2.46 0.96
C VAL A 77 14.31 3.45 1.68
N HIS A 78 13.74 4.32 2.53
CA HIS A 78 14.47 5.16 3.47
C HIS A 78 13.65 5.27 4.75
N ASP A 79 14.24 4.93 5.90
CA ASP A 79 13.51 4.79 7.15
C ASP A 79 13.48 6.07 8.01
N GLY A 80 14.17 7.13 7.58
CA GLY A 80 14.23 8.41 8.30
C GLY A 80 14.82 8.29 9.72
N GLY A 81 15.57 7.23 10.02
CA GLY A 81 16.04 6.90 11.37
C GLY A 81 15.00 6.20 12.26
N TYR A 82 13.84 5.84 11.72
CA TYR A 82 12.79 5.11 12.44
C TYR A 82 12.88 3.61 12.20
N ALA A 83 12.80 2.80 13.26
CA ALA A 83 12.61 1.36 13.13
C ALA A 83 11.17 1.06 12.67
N ILE A 84 10.93 1.00 11.36
CA ILE A 84 9.61 0.71 10.75
C ILE A 84 9.42 -0.79 10.59
N SER A 85 8.22 -1.31 10.91
CA SER A 85 7.87 -2.71 10.69
C SER A 85 6.44 -2.90 10.18
N PRO A 86 6.21 -3.85 9.25
CA PRO A 86 7.26 -4.54 8.48
C PRO A 86 7.99 -3.57 7.52
N GLN A 87 9.21 -3.93 7.09
CA GLN A 87 9.95 -3.16 6.08
C GLN A 87 9.38 -3.36 4.67
N LYS A 88 8.68 -4.48 4.44
CA LYS A 88 8.04 -4.82 3.19
C LYS A 88 6.67 -5.45 3.42
N LYS A 89 5.69 -5.10 2.60
CA LYS A 89 4.38 -5.76 2.59
C LYS A 89 3.88 -5.94 1.15
N GLN A 90 3.43 -7.15 0.84
CA GLN A 90 2.91 -7.51 -0.49
C GLN A 90 1.50 -8.06 -0.39
N PHE A 91 0.72 -7.86 -1.45
CA PHE A 91 -0.65 -8.34 -1.64
C PHE A 91 -0.82 -8.78 -3.09
N TYR A 92 -1.67 -9.78 -3.31
CA TYR A 92 -1.96 -10.32 -4.65
C TYR A 92 -3.27 -9.80 -5.23
N ASN A 93 -4.03 -9.03 -4.42
CA ASN A 93 -5.20 -8.30 -4.84
C ASN A 93 -5.55 -7.19 -3.83
N ARG A 94 -6.42 -6.27 -4.24
CA ARG A 94 -6.91 -5.16 -3.40
C ARG A 94 -7.71 -5.60 -2.18
N CYS A 95 -8.34 -6.76 -2.22
CA CYS A 95 -9.10 -7.28 -1.10
C CYS A 95 -8.19 -7.68 0.07
N GLN A 96 -7.05 -8.32 -0.21
CA GLN A 96 -6.03 -8.66 0.79
C GLN A 96 -5.42 -7.41 1.42
N GLU A 97 -5.12 -6.40 0.60
CA GLU A 97 -4.63 -5.09 1.06
C GLU A 97 -5.63 -4.44 2.03
N ASN A 98 -6.89 -4.31 1.60
CA ASN A 98 -7.95 -3.71 2.39
C ASN A 98 -8.21 -4.48 3.69
N PHE A 99 -8.21 -5.81 3.64
CA PHE A 99 -8.35 -6.65 4.82
C PHE A 99 -7.20 -6.41 5.81
N TRP A 100 -5.96 -6.33 5.31
CA TRP A 100 -4.80 -6.06 6.16
C TRP A 100 -4.88 -4.67 6.79
N LEU A 101 -5.28 -3.63 6.05
CA LEU A 101 -5.48 -2.29 6.60
C LEU A 101 -6.52 -2.28 7.73
N LYS A 102 -7.65 -2.98 7.54
CA LYS A 102 -8.69 -3.15 8.58
C LYS A 102 -8.15 -3.86 9.82
N MET A 103 -7.41 -4.96 9.63
CA MET A 103 -6.79 -5.69 10.72
C MET A 103 -5.76 -4.83 11.48
N GLN A 104 -4.94 -4.06 10.77
CA GLN A 104 -3.99 -3.15 11.40
C GLN A 104 -4.68 -2.02 12.17
N ALA A 105 -5.79 -1.48 11.66
CA ALA A 105 -6.61 -0.47 12.33
C ALA A 105 -7.15 -0.99 13.67
N GLN A 106 -7.66 -2.23 13.70
CA GLN A 106 -8.13 -2.88 14.93
C GLN A 106 -7.00 -3.06 15.96
N LEU A 107 -5.80 -3.41 15.50
CA LEU A 107 -4.61 -3.52 16.34
C LEU A 107 -4.11 -2.15 16.83
N ASP A 108 -4.28 -1.10 16.03
CA ASP A 108 -3.92 0.29 16.40
C ASP A 108 -4.85 0.88 17.45
N GLY A 109 -6.16 0.62 17.31
CA GLY A 109 -7.17 0.96 18.31
C GLY A 109 -7.15 0.10 19.59
N LYS A 110 -6.13 -0.78 19.75
CA LYS A 110 -5.92 -1.74 20.85
C LYS A 110 -7.22 -2.28 21.48
N TYR A 111 -7.74 -3.37 20.90
CA TYR A 111 -8.83 -4.19 21.47
C TYR A 111 -10.03 -3.40 22.03
N LYS A 112 -10.94 -3.00 21.14
CA LYS A 112 -12.35 -2.85 21.54
C LYS A 112 -13.17 -3.97 20.93
N THR A 113 -13.23 -5.08 21.64
CA THR A 113 -14.37 -5.99 21.57
C THR A 113 -15.44 -5.43 22.51
N PRO A 114 -16.62 -4.99 22.06
CA PRO A 114 -17.81 -5.19 22.85
C PRO A 114 -18.19 -6.67 22.72
N ALA A 115 -18.32 -7.32 23.86
CA ALA A 115 -18.90 -8.66 23.93
C ALA A 115 -20.35 -8.64 23.43
N SER A 116 -20.68 -9.70 22.67
CA SER A 116 -21.99 -10.31 22.41
C SER A 116 -23.13 -9.41 21.92
#